data_AF-A0A5J5C4Z4-F1
#
_entry.id   AF-A0A5J5C4Z4-F1
#
_cell.length_a   1.000
_cell.length_b   1.000
_cell.length_c   1.000
_cell.angle_alpha   90.00
_cell.angle_beta   90.00
_cell.angle_gamma   90.00
#
_symmetry.space_group_name_H-M   'P 1'
#
loop_
_entity.id
_entity.type
_entity.pdbx_description
1 polymer ?
#
loop_
_entity_poly.entity_id
_entity_poly.type
_entity_poly.pdbx_seq_one_letter_code
_entity_poly.pdbx_strand_id
1 'polypeptide(L)'
;MDRRKSCILVACLLVFVSMEAIFVQGQGNGNGNGNNNKNSNGNGNNNGNGNNNSNNNGNNNGNGNNNSNGNGNNNGNGNNNSNGNGNNNGNGNNNGNGNGNGNGNGNNNSNGNGNNNGNGNNNGNGNGNGNGNGNNNSNGNGNGNGNNNGNGNGNGNNNGNGNGNGNGNSNGNGNGNGNKEKKNPNDAASTNYDKLTPIPTTGQERAHCKARGDCYEQILTCPSECPNRKPKKNKKIKGCFIDCSSKCEVTCKWRRPKCTGYGALCYDPRFVGGDGVMFYFHGAKGGDFAIVSDDNLQINAHFIGTRPNGRTRDFTWVQALSVMFDRHTLVLAAKKVSHWDDSVDALIVRWDGEAVNIPIDGEAEWRIDNGERKVVVERTDDANTVRVTVSGLVEMDVKVTPIGEQENRVHNYQLPADDAFAHLETQFRFSNLSDLVEGVLGKTYRPGYVSPVKVGVPMPMMGGEDKYQTPSLYSTFCKACRFQRQSAFATTIEGLSQY
;
A
#
# COMPACT_ATOMS: atom_id res chain seq x y z
N MET A 1 58.84 37.26 -20.26
CA MET A 1 59.19 37.76 -21.60
C MET A 1 59.15 36.60 -22.55
N ASP A 2 58.46 36.81 -23.67
CA ASP A 2 58.52 36.08 -24.94
C ASP A 2 57.94 34.66 -25.11
N ARG A 3 57.07 34.62 -26.14
CA ARG A 3 56.85 33.59 -27.16
C ARG A 3 56.45 32.18 -26.73
N ARG A 4 55.15 31.89 -26.87
CA ARG A 4 54.61 30.61 -27.40
C ARG A 4 53.07 30.67 -27.53
N LYS A 5 52.55 31.48 -28.47
CA LYS A 5 51.18 31.36 -29.00
C LYS A 5 51.11 31.97 -30.40
N SER A 6 51.38 31.19 -31.44
CA SER A 6 50.76 31.31 -32.79
C SER A 6 51.53 30.52 -33.84
N CYS A 7 50.76 29.81 -34.66
CA CYS A 7 51.06 29.24 -35.98
C CYS A 7 51.81 27.89 -36.05
N ILE A 8 51.28 27.04 -36.96
CA ILE A 8 51.81 25.77 -37.52
C ILE A 8 51.43 24.55 -36.65
N LEU A 9 50.49 23.65 -37.01
CA LEU A 9 50.10 23.03 -38.29
C LEU A 9 48.56 22.95 -38.39
N VAL A 10 47.80 23.23 -39.45
CA VAL A 10 48.04 23.43 -40.89
C VAL A 10 49.09 22.49 -41.47
N ALA A 11 48.66 21.26 -41.74
CA ALA A 11 48.94 20.47 -42.94
C ALA A 11 48.78 18.98 -42.60
N CYS A 12 47.71 18.37 -43.14
CA CYS A 12 47.66 17.00 -43.68
C CYS A 12 46.27 16.36 -43.52
N LEU A 13 45.27 16.89 -44.23
CA LEU A 13 44.33 16.00 -44.93
C LEU A 13 43.60 16.79 -46.02
N LEU A 14 44.32 17.00 -47.11
CA LEU A 14 43.73 17.07 -48.44
C LEU A 14 43.10 15.71 -48.76
N VAL A 15 42.00 15.77 -49.53
CA VAL A 15 41.38 14.76 -50.44
C VAL A 15 39.89 14.68 -50.11
N PHE A 16 38.91 14.94 -50.99
CA PHE A 16 38.80 15.48 -52.34
C PHE A 16 37.28 15.47 -52.64
N VAL A 17 36.83 16.43 -53.47
CA VAL A 17 35.69 16.33 -54.41
C VAL A 17 34.23 16.43 -53.90
N SER A 18 33.66 17.62 -54.16
CA SER A 18 32.34 17.93 -54.78
C SER A 18 31.04 17.26 -54.31
N MET A 19 30.07 18.09 -53.93
CA MET A 19 28.80 18.35 -54.62
C MET A 19 27.83 18.91 -53.58
N GLU A 20 27.54 20.20 -53.62
CA GLU A 20 26.32 20.72 -52.97
C GLU A 20 25.34 21.06 -54.08
N ALA A 21 24.58 20.03 -54.44
CA ALA A 21 23.30 20.18 -55.11
C ALA A 21 22.35 20.91 -54.14
N ILE A 22 21.62 21.88 -54.67
CA ILE A 22 20.48 22.49 -54.01
C ILE A 22 19.52 21.36 -53.61
N PHE A 23 19.37 21.14 -52.31
CA PHE A 23 18.19 20.50 -51.75
C PHE A 23 17.59 21.43 -50.71
N VAL A 24 16.48 22.04 -51.11
CA VAL A 24 15.49 22.61 -50.22
C VAL A 24 15.11 21.54 -49.20
N GLN A 25 15.65 21.61 -47.98
CA GLN A 25 14.98 21.04 -46.82
C GLN A 25 14.15 22.15 -46.20
N GLY A 26 12.91 22.25 -46.71
CA GLY A 26 11.89 23.03 -46.04
C GLY A 26 11.68 22.47 -44.64
N GLN A 27 12.11 23.20 -43.62
CA GLN A 27 11.50 23.11 -42.29
C GLN A 27 10.09 23.70 -42.40
N GLY A 28 9.17 22.89 -42.95
CA GLY A 28 7.76 23.22 -42.99
C GLY A 28 7.13 22.90 -41.65
N ASN A 29 7.02 23.89 -40.77
CA ASN A 29 6.09 23.82 -39.64
C ASN A 29 4.68 24.12 -40.17
N GLY A 30 4.12 23.15 -40.91
CA GLY A 30 2.86 23.30 -41.63
C GLY A 30 1.68 22.75 -40.84
N ASN A 31 0.86 23.62 -40.28
CA ASN A 31 -0.45 23.23 -39.74
C ASN A 31 -1.45 23.12 -40.90
N GLY A 32 -1.39 22.02 -41.65
CA GLY A 32 -2.19 21.81 -42.87
C GLY A 32 -3.29 20.78 -42.68
N ASN A 33 -4.54 21.21 -42.72
CA ASN A 33 -5.71 20.32 -42.74
C ASN A 33 -5.92 19.83 -44.19
N GLY A 34 -5.46 18.63 -44.53
CA GLY A 34 -5.55 18.09 -45.89
C GLY A 34 -5.54 16.57 -45.94
N ASN A 35 -6.41 16.02 -46.80
CA ASN A 35 -6.66 14.59 -46.94
C ASN A 35 -5.60 13.97 -47.89
N ASN A 36 -4.47 13.46 -47.38
CA ASN A 36 -3.35 12.98 -48.22
C ASN A 36 -2.69 11.69 -47.70
N ASN A 37 -2.29 10.81 -48.63
CA ASN A 37 -1.55 9.57 -48.39
C ASN A 37 -0.03 9.85 -48.45
N LYS A 38 0.69 9.89 -47.32
CA LYS A 38 2.13 10.26 -47.28
C LYS A 38 3.00 9.16 -46.66
N ASN A 39 4.20 9.01 -47.23
CA ASN A 39 5.32 8.27 -46.64
C ASN A 39 6.38 9.30 -46.20
N SER A 40 6.70 9.40 -44.90
CA SER A 40 7.57 10.48 -44.38
C SER A 40 8.40 10.02 -43.17
N ASN A 41 9.67 10.42 -43.12
CA ASN A 41 10.58 10.27 -41.97
C ASN A 41 10.88 11.66 -41.36
N GLY A 42 10.46 11.90 -40.12
CA GLY A 42 10.72 13.14 -39.36
C GLY A 42 9.83 13.33 -38.12
N ASN A 43 10.20 14.24 -37.20
CA ASN A 43 9.36 14.64 -36.07
C ASN A 43 8.34 15.70 -36.52
N GLY A 44 7.04 15.37 -36.52
CA GLY A 44 5.97 16.32 -36.86
C GLY A 44 4.62 15.91 -36.29
N ASN A 45 3.76 16.90 -36.00
CA ASN A 45 2.38 16.70 -35.59
C ASN A 45 1.46 16.86 -36.81
N ASN A 46 0.72 15.81 -37.17
CA ASN A 46 -0.19 15.85 -38.32
C ASN A 46 -1.66 15.90 -37.87
N ASN A 47 -2.44 16.81 -38.47
CA ASN A 47 -3.88 16.92 -38.23
C ASN A 47 -4.62 16.79 -39.59
N GLY A 48 -5.14 15.60 -39.91
CA GLY A 48 -5.78 15.33 -41.19
C GLY A 48 -6.25 13.89 -41.38
N ASN A 49 -7.23 13.67 -42.27
CA ASN A 49 -7.66 12.33 -42.68
C ASN A 49 -6.68 11.76 -43.73
N GLY A 50 -6.39 10.47 -43.72
CA GLY A 50 -5.53 9.84 -44.75
C GLY A 50 -4.75 8.63 -44.25
N ASN A 51 -4.39 7.72 -45.17
CA ASN A 51 -3.54 6.58 -44.83
C ASN A 51 -2.08 7.04 -44.75
N ASN A 52 -1.38 6.77 -43.65
CA ASN A 52 0.04 7.12 -43.53
C ASN A 52 0.88 5.89 -43.19
N ASN A 53 2.04 5.76 -43.83
CA ASN A 53 3.07 4.80 -43.46
C ASN A 53 4.29 5.61 -43.02
N SER A 54 4.65 5.61 -41.73
CA SER A 54 5.67 6.56 -41.23
C SER A 54 6.51 6.00 -40.09
N ASN A 55 7.82 6.24 -40.12
CA ASN A 55 8.78 5.89 -39.07
C ASN A 55 9.08 7.13 -38.19
N ASN A 56 8.05 7.64 -37.49
CA ASN A 56 8.10 8.96 -36.85
C ASN A 56 7.87 8.95 -35.33
N ASN A 57 8.50 9.88 -34.62
CA ASN A 57 8.15 10.30 -33.26
C ASN A 57 7.27 11.58 -33.36
N GLY A 58 5.94 11.45 -33.29
CA GLY A 58 5.05 12.61 -33.43
C GLY A 58 3.62 12.34 -32.97
N ASN A 59 2.87 13.40 -32.65
CA ASN A 59 1.47 13.27 -32.24
C ASN A 59 0.54 13.44 -33.45
N ASN A 60 -0.24 12.41 -33.79
CA ASN A 60 -1.18 12.48 -34.91
C ASN A 60 -2.62 12.61 -34.42
N ASN A 61 -3.41 13.48 -35.05
CA ASN A 61 -4.82 13.67 -34.73
C ASN A 61 -5.66 13.66 -36.03
N GLY A 62 -6.36 12.55 -36.34
CA GLY A 62 -7.12 12.43 -37.60
C GLY A 62 -7.67 11.03 -37.89
N ASN A 63 -8.65 10.90 -38.81
CA ASN A 63 -9.21 9.60 -39.20
C ASN A 63 -8.46 9.02 -40.42
N GLY A 64 -7.73 7.92 -40.23
CA GLY A 64 -7.05 7.22 -41.32
C GLY A 64 -6.32 5.95 -40.88
N ASN A 65 -5.97 5.06 -41.82
CA ASN A 65 -5.23 3.84 -41.49
C ASN A 65 -3.74 4.14 -41.41
N ASN A 66 -3.16 4.07 -40.21
CA ASN A 66 -1.75 4.39 -39.99
C ASN A 66 -0.93 3.13 -39.70
N ASN A 67 0.22 2.99 -40.37
CA ASN A 67 1.23 1.97 -40.07
C ASN A 67 2.51 2.69 -39.61
N SER A 68 2.84 2.62 -38.31
CA SER A 68 3.93 3.43 -37.74
C SER A 68 4.83 2.69 -36.77
N ASN A 69 6.15 2.80 -36.97
CA ASN A 69 7.19 2.31 -36.06
C ASN A 69 7.86 3.53 -35.39
N GLY A 70 7.51 3.83 -34.14
CA GLY A 70 8.00 5.00 -33.38
C GLY A 70 7.20 5.31 -32.09
N ASN A 71 7.72 6.20 -31.23
CA ASN A 71 7.03 6.69 -30.01
C ASN A 71 6.19 7.94 -30.33
N GLY A 72 4.87 7.83 -30.31
CA GLY A 72 3.96 8.96 -30.57
C GLY A 72 2.59 8.78 -29.92
N ASN A 73 1.89 9.89 -29.63
CA ASN A 73 0.51 9.86 -29.11
C ASN A 73 -0.49 10.08 -30.25
N ASN A 74 -1.36 9.10 -30.52
CA ASN A 74 -2.35 9.18 -31.60
C ASN A 74 -3.77 9.40 -31.04
N ASN A 75 -4.53 10.33 -31.64
CA ASN A 75 -5.92 10.59 -31.28
C ASN A 75 -6.82 10.66 -32.54
N GLY A 76 -7.55 9.59 -32.89
CA GLY A 76 -8.37 9.55 -34.11
C GLY A 76 -9.05 8.20 -34.40
N ASN A 77 -10.06 8.16 -35.29
CA ASN A 77 -10.72 6.91 -35.72
C ASN A 77 -10.05 6.32 -36.97
N GLY A 78 -9.36 5.18 -36.85
CA GLY A 78 -8.78 4.46 -37.98
C GLY A 78 -8.09 3.16 -37.60
N ASN A 79 -7.82 2.27 -38.57
CA ASN A 79 -7.09 1.01 -38.32
C ASN A 79 -5.60 1.30 -38.18
N ASN A 80 -5.05 1.13 -36.98
CA ASN A 80 -3.64 1.39 -36.72
C ASN A 80 -2.87 0.08 -36.54
N ASN A 81 -1.69 -0.01 -37.16
CA ASN A 81 -0.71 -1.06 -36.91
C ASN A 81 0.61 -0.40 -36.48
N SER A 82 0.95 -0.47 -35.19
CA SER A 82 2.09 0.26 -34.64
C SER A 82 2.97 -0.58 -33.73
N ASN A 83 4.29 -0.40 -33.83
CA ASN A 83 5.29 -0.99 -32.94
C ASN A 83 6.06 0.17 -32.24
N GLY A 84 5.77 0.44 -30.96
CA GLY A 84 6.36 1.55 -30.20
C GLY A 84 5.64 1.91 -28.89
N ASN A 85 6.22 2.82 -28.10
CA ASN A 85 5.72 3.31 -26.80
C ASN A 85 4.91 4.61 -26.98
N GLY A 86 3.60 4.63 -26.69
CA GLY A 86 2.75 5.82 -26.88
C GLY A 86 1.34 5.75 -26.25
N ASN A 87 0.74 6.91 -25.96
CA ASN A 87 -0.65 7.06 -25.48
C ASN A 87 -1.61 7.21 -26.67
N ASN A 88 -2.55 6.26 -26.84
CA ASN A 88 -3.50 6.27 -27.97
C ASN A 88 -4.93 6.46 -27.47
N ASN A 89 -5.71 7.35 -28.09
CA ASN A 89 -7.11 7.61 -27.72
C ASN A 89 -7.97 7.66 -28.99
N GLY A 90 -8.67 6.59 -29.35
CA GLY A 90 -9.37 6.49 -30.64
C GLY A 90 -10.11 5.17 -30.88
N ASN A 91 -11.10 5.19 -31.80
CA ASN A 91 -11.96 4.04 -32.19
C ASN A 91 -11.42 3.40 -33.50
N GLY A 92 -10.95 2.14 -33.49
CA GLY A 92 -10.40 1.49 -34.70
C GLY A 92 -10.15 -0.02 -34.61
N ASN A 93 -10.09 -0.75 -35.74
CA ASN A 93 -9.72 -2.17 -35.75
C ASN A 93 -8.19 -2.31 -35.88
N ASN A 94 -7.52 -2.83 -34.85
CA ASN A 94 -6.05 -2.94 -34.83
C ASN A 94 -5.62 -4.41 -34.97
N ASN A 95 -4.72 -4.72 -35.91
CA ASN A 95 -4.16 -6.06 -36.05
C ASN A 95 -2.63 -5.95 -36.01
N GLY A 96 -2.01 -6.26 -34.87
CA GLY A 96 -0.57 -6.00 -34.67
C GLY A 96 0.05 -6.70 -33.46
N ASN A 97 1.35 -7.04 -33.58
CA ASN A 97 2.18 -7.50 -32.46
C ASN A 97 3.05 -6.34 -31.98
N GLY A 98 2.92 -5.93 -30.72
CA GLY A 98 3.74 -4.85 -30.16
C GLY A 98 3.81 -4.83 -28.63
N ASN A 99 4.89 -4.27 -28.10
CA ASN A 99 5.11 -4.00 -26.67
C ASN A 99 5.09 -2.48 -26.44
N GLY A 100 4.22 -1.99 -25.55
CA GLY A 100 4.11 -0.57 -25.24
C GLY A 100 3.47 -0.23 -23.89
N ASN A 101 3.88 0.92 -23.33
CA ASN A 101 3.24 1.61 -22.23
C ASN A 101 2.34 2.73 -22.77
N GLY A 102 1.05 2.70 -22.47
CA GLY A 102 0.12 3.74 -22.94
C GLY A 102 -1.19 3.83 -22.17
N ASN A 103 -1.68 5.05 -21.93
CA ASN A 103 -3.02 5.33 -21.43
C ASN A 103 -3.95 5.77 -22.57
N GLY A 104 -5.19 5.23 -22.62
CA GLY A 104 -6.08 5.44 -23.76
C GLY A 104 -7.53 4.99 -23.59
N ASN A 105 -8.50 5.73 -24.15
CA ASN A 105 -9.89 5.27 -24.31
C ASN A 105 -10.23 5.02 -25.78
N GLY A 106 -10.93 3.93 -26.10
CA GLY A 106 -11.34 3.60 -27.47
C GLY A 106 -12.13 2.30 -27.65
N ASN A 107 -13.06 2.25 -28.61
CA ASN A 107 -13.70 1.01 -29.05
C ASN A 107 -12.88 0.34 -30.15
N ASN A 108 -12.17 -0.74 -29.84
CA ASN A 108 -11.24 -1.36 -30.78
C ASN A 108 -11.50 -2.85 -30.99
N ASN A 109 -11.66 -3.29 -32.24
CA ASN A 109 -11.72 -4.72 -32.56
C ASN A 109 -10.33 -5.21 -32.96
N SER A 110 -9.64 -5.97 -32.09
CA SER A 110 -8.19 -6.23 -32.29
C SER A 110 -7.74 -7.68 -32.17
N ASN A 111 -6.89 -8.14 -33.10
CA ASN A 111 -6.16 -9.40 -33.01
C ASN A 111 -4.65 -9.15 -32.88
N GLY A 112 -3.96 -9.73 -31.90
CA GLY A 112 -2.52 -9.50 -31.75
C GLY A 112 -1.88 -10.08 -30.48
N ASN A 113 -0.56 -10.30 -30.52
CA ASN A 113 0.25 -10.71 -29.37
C ASN A 113 1.18 -9.58 -28.90
N GLY A 114 1.19 -9.27 -27.60
CA GLY A 114 2.02 -8.18 -27.08
C GLY A 114 2.10 -8.09 -25.55
N ASN A 115 3.18 -7.51 -25.02
CA ASN A 115 3.35 -7.21 -23.59
C ASN A 115 3.20 -5.70 -23.33
N ASN A 116 2.07 -5.29 -22.72
CA ASN A 116 1.70 -3.88 -22.58
C ASN A 116 1.43 -3.47 -21.14
N ASN A 117 1.83 -2.26 -20.74
CA ASN A 117 1.59 -1.71 -19.40
C ASN A 117 0.85 -0.35 -19.48
N GLY A 118 -0.44 -0.29 -19.15
CA GLY A 118 -1.23 0.93 -19.40
C GLY A 118 -2.65 0.94 -18.84
N ASN A 119 -3.22 2.13 -18.62
CA ASN A 119 -4.57 2.34 -18.10
C ASN A 119 -5.53 2.92 -19.16
N GLY A 120 -6.72 2.33 -19.34
CA GLY A 120 -7.66 2.77 -20.37
C GLY A 120 -9.08 2.22 -20.28
N ASN A 121 -10.08 2.97 -20.76
CA ASN A 121 -11.45 2.49 -20.90
C ASN A 121 -11.75 2.10 -22.36
N ASN A 122 -11.76 0.80 -22.68
CA ASN A 122 -11.85 0.35 -24.07
C ASN A 122 -13.04 -0.59 -24.33
N ASN A 123 -13.77 -0.43 -25.42
CA ASN A 123 -14.94 -1.27 -25.73
C ASN A 123 -14.74 -2.06 -27.05
N GLY A 124 -14.35 -3.33 -27.00
CA GLY A 124 -13.81 -3.98 -28.21
C GLY A 124 -13.75 -5.50 -28.19
N ASN A 125 -14.00 -6.18 -29.33
CA ASN A 125 -13.85 -7.64 -29.43
C ASN A 125 -12.48 -8.01 -30.03
N GLY A 126 -11.78 -9.00 -29.47
CA GLY A 126 -10.44 -9.32 -29.95
C GLY A 126 -9.85 -10.64 -29.47
N ASN A 127 -9.01 -11.28 -30.30
CA ASN A 127 -8.27 -12.49 -29.95
C ASN A 127 -6.75 -12.23 -29.89
N GLY A 128 -6.12 -12.52 -28.75
CA GLY A 128 -4.68 -12.26 -28.57
C GLY A 128 -4.06 -12.88 -27.32
N ASN A 129 -2.76 -13.18 -27.38
CA ASN A 129 -1.96 -13.65 -26.24
C ASN A 129 -0.94 -12.58 -25.79
N GLY A 130 -0.93 -12.22 -24.51
CA GLY A 130 -0.05 -11.16 -24.01
C GLY A 130 0.09 -11.10 -22.48
N ASN A 131 1.19 -10.52 -21.98
CA ASN A 131 1.44 -10.29 -20.54
C ASN A 131 1.58 -8.78 -20.23
N GLY A 132 0.87 -8.27 -19.23
CA GLY A 132 0.86 -6.83 -18.91
C GLY A 132 0.26 -6.43 -17.56
N ASN A 133 0.64 -5.26 -17.05
CA ASN A 133 0.03 -4.58 -15.89
C ASN A 133 -0.75 -3.32 -16.31
N GLY A 134 -2.02 -3.22 -15.94
CA GLY A 134 -2.83 -2.05 -16.27
C GLY A 134 -4.19 -2.02 -15.59
N ASN A 135 -4.71 -0.82 -15.31
CA ASN A 135 -6.08 -0.62 -14.82
C ASN A 135 -7.02 -0.23 -15.97
N ASN A 136 -7.87 -1.15 -16.42
CA ASN A 136 -8.73 -0.94 -17.59
C ASN A 136 -10.22 -1.13 -17.30
N ASN A 137 -11.09 -0.27 -17.83
CA ASN A 137 -12.56 -0.43 -17.73
C ASN A 137 -13.15 -0.73 -19.11
N SER A 138 -13.46 -2.00 -19.41
CA SER A 138 -13.68 -2.45 -20.79
C SER A 138 -14.88 -3.37 -20.99
N ASN A 139 -15.76 -3.12 -21.98
CA ASN A 139 -16.77 -4.12 -22.41
C ASN A 139 -16.41 -4.69 -23.79
N GLY A 140 -16.23 -6.01 -23.87
CA GLY A 140 -15.79 -6.67 -25.10
C GLY A 140 -15.71 -8.19 -24.98
N ASN A 141 -15.91 -8.89 -26.10
CA ASN A 141 -15.83 -10.35 -26.22
C ASN A 141 -14.52 -10.78 -26.89
N GLY A 142 -13.77 -11.73 -26.34
CA GLY A 142 -12.48 -12.16 -26.87
C GLY A 142 -11.97 -13.51 -26.37
N ASN A 143 -11.10 -14.16 -27.17
CA ASN A 143 -10.37 -15.38 -26.80
C ASN A 143 -8.86 -15.12 -26.73
N GLY A 144 -8.22 -15.40 -25.59
CA GLY A 144 -6.78 -15.18 -25.40
C GLY A 144 -6.18 -15.89 -24.18
N ASN A 145 -4.88 -16.17 -24.22
CA ASN A 145 -4.07 -16.68 -23.10
C ASN A 145 -3.04 -15.62 -22.66
N GLY A 146 -2.98 -15.29 -21.37
CA GLY A 146 -2.04 -14.29 -20.84
C GLY A 146 -1.88 -14.30 -19.31
N ASN A 147 -0.74 -13.81 -18.81
CA ASN A 147 -0.46 -13.57 -17.39
C ASN A 147 -0.43 -12.05 -17.13
N ASN A 148 -1.52 -11.50 -16.58
CA ASN A 148 -1.70 -10.06 -16.37
C ASN A 148 -1.91 -9.72 -14.89
N ASN A 149 -1.43 -8.56 -14.42
CA ASN A 149 -1.65 -8.04 -13.06
C ASN A 149 -2.27 -6.63 -13.13
N GLY A 150 -3.57 -6.49 -12.87
CA GLY A 150 -4.24 -5.19 -13.02
C GLY A 150 -5.69 -5.16 -12.51
N ASN A 151 -6.23 -3.98 -12.17
CA ASN A 151 -7.60 -3.80 -11.70
C ASN A 151 -8.50 -3.21 -12.79
N GLY A 152 -9.61 -3.88 -13.12
CA GLY A 152 -10.53 -3.41 -14.15
C GLY A 152 -11.97 -3.83 -13.94
N ASN A 153 -12.93 -3.02 -14.41
CA ASN A 153 -14.36 -3.38 -14.47
C ASN A 153 -14.74 -3.63 -15.93
N GLY A 154 -15.63 -4.58 -16.20
CA GLY A 154 -15.96 -4.89 -17.60
C GLY A 154 -17.07 -5.93 -17.78
N ASN A 155 -17.85 -5.77 -18.86
CA ASN A 155 -18.89 -6.71 -19.29
C ASN A 155 -18.48 -7.38 -20.61
N GLY A 156 -18.24 -8.68 -20.60
CA GLY A 156 -17.85 -9.45 -21.80
C GLY A 156 -17.95 -10.96 -21.62
N ASN A 157 -18.25 -11.67 -22.71
CA ASN A 157 -18.20 -13.14 -22.78
C ASN A 157 -16.85 -13.55 -23.37
N ASN A 158 -15.91 -13.95 -22.52
CA ASN A 158 -14.54 -14.31 -22.91
C ASN A 158 -14.24 -15.79 -22.62
N ASN A 159 -13.44 -16.42 -23.48
CA ASN A 159 -12.97 -17.81 -23.32
C ASN A 159 -11.42 -17.83 -23.37
N GLY A 160 -10.75 -18.00 -22.22
CA GLY A 160 -9.29 -17.93 -22.14
C GLY A 160 -8.71 -18.60 -20.89
N ASN A 161 -7.43 -19.04 -20.97
CA ASN A 161 -6.65 -19.62 -19.87
C ASN A 161 -5.52 -18.66 -19.48
N GLY A 162 -5.54 -18.11 -18.25
CA GLY A 162 -4.52 -17.18 -17.77
C GLY A 162 -4.32 -17.21 -16.26
N ASN A 163 -3.12 -16.86 -15.79
CA ASN A 163 -2.76 -16.75 -14.37
C ASN A 163 -2.44 -15.27 -14.05
N GLY A 164 -3.33 -14.60 -13.31
CA GLY A 164 -3.19 -13.17 -12.98
C GLY A 164 -3.81 -12.81 -11.62
N ASN A 165 -3.24 -11.80 -10.95
CA ASN A 165 -3.74 -11.25 -9.69
C ASN A 165 -4.35 -9.87 -9.96
N GLY A 166 -5.68 -9.78 -9.98
CA GLY A 166 -6.42 -8.54 -10.23
C GLY A 166 -7.76 -8.51 -9.51
N ASN A 167 -8.19 -7.34 -9.05
CA ASN A 167 -9.44 -7.13 -8.35
C ASN A 167 -10.38 -6.32 -9.26
N GLY A 168 -11.45 -6.96 -9.76
CA GLY A 168 -12.40 -6.37 -10.70
C GLY A 168 -13.81 -6.94 -10.51
N ASN A 169 -14.83 -6.12 -10.76
CA ASN A 169 -16.24 -6.50 -10.66
C ASN A 169 -16.82 -6.65 -12.08
N SER A 170 -17.08 -7.89 -12.51
CA SER A 170 -17.48 -8.23 -13.89
C SER A 170 -18.78 -9.04 -13.92
N ASN A 171 -19.72 -8.70 -14.81
CA ASN A 171 -21.01 -9.40 -15.01
C ASN A 171 -21.02 -10.20 -16.33
N GLY A 172 -20.03 -11.07 -16.54
CA GLY A 172 -19.88 -11.88 -17.77
C GLY A 172 -20.02 -13.40 -17.52
N ASN A 173 -20.70 -14.11 -18.41
CA ASN A 173 -20.74 -15.58 -18.43
C ASN A 173 -19.49 -16.10 -19.17
N GLY A 174 -18.43 -16.42 -18.43
CA GLY A 174 -17.20 -17.00 -18.97
C GLY A 174 -16.87 -18.36 -18.36
N ASN A 175 -16.55 -19.36 -19.19
CA ASN A 175 -16.08 -20.67 -18.77
C ASN A 175 -14.55 -20.64 -18.60
N GLY A 176 -14.08 -20.00 -17.53
CA GLY A 176 -12.66 -19.90 -17.21
C GLY A 176 -12.25 -20.84 -16.08
N ASN A 177 -11.23 -21.67 -16.29
CA ASN A 177 -10.60 -22.49 -15.25
C ASN A 177 -9.66 -21.60 -14.38
N GLY A 178 -10.24 -20.66 -13.64
CA GLY A 178 -9.51 -19.78 -12.73
C GLY A 178 -9.44 -20.38 -11.32
N ASN A 179 -8.27 -20.89 -10.94
CA ASN A 179 -8.02 -21.30 -9.56
C ASN A 179 -8.01 -20.07 -8.62
N LYS A 180 -9.17 -19.67 -8.11
CA LYS A 180 -9.26 -18.85 -6.88
C LYS A 180 -8.95 -19.77 -5.69
N GLU A 181 -7.68 -20.11 -5.52
CA GLU A 181 -7.26 -20.83 -4.32
C GLU A 181 -7.50 -19.95 -3.09
N LYS A 182 -8.13 -20.52 -2.06
CA LYS A 182 -8.03 -19.99 -0.68
C LYS A 182 -6.55 -19.74 -0.42
N LYS A 183 -6.17 -18.51 0.01
CA LYS A 183 -4.79 -18.18 0.38
C LYS A 183 -4.24 -19.30 1.26
N ASN A 184 -3.23 -19.99 0.74
CA ASN A 184 -2.65 -21.14 1.39
C ASN A 184 -1.99 -20.67 2.70
N PRO A 185 -1.93 -21.48 3.77
CA PRO A 185 -1.18 -21.15 4.99
C PRO A 185 0.30 -20.81 4.73
N ASN A 186 0.77 -21.08 3.51
CA ASN A 186 2.12 -20.89 2.98
C ASN A 186 2.36 -19.58 2.20
N ASP A 187 1.41 -18.64 2.19
CA ASP A 187 1.65 -17.33 1.59
C ASP A 187 2.76 -16.55 2.33
N ALA A 188 3.38 -15.59 1.64
CA ALA A 188 4.58 -14.85 2.06
C ALA A 188 4.36 -13.98 3.32
N ALA A 189 4.20 -14.63 4.47
CA ALA A 189 4.23 -14.01 5.78
C ALA A 189 5.62 -14.22 6.37
N SER A 190 6.26 -13.14 6.82
CA SER A 190 7.57 -13.16 7.49
C SER A 190 7.62 -14.12 8.69
N THR A 191 6.47 -14.42 9.29
CA THR A 191 6.29 -15.27 10.48
C THR A 191 5.91 -16.71 10.18
N ASN A 192 5.79 -17.10 8.91
CA ASN A 192 5.44 -18.48 8.56
C ASN A 192 6.69 -19.37 8.52
N TYR A 193 6.96 -19.99 9.66
CA TYR A 193 8.07 -20.91 9.86
C TYR A 193 7.76 -21.92 10.97
N ASP A 194 8.45 -23.05 10.92
CA ASP A 194 8.48 -24.01 12.02
C ASP A 194 9.64 -23.68 12.97
N LYS A 195 9.37 -23.62 14.27
CA LYS A 195 10.43 -23.45 15.28
C LYS A 195 11.26 -24.74 15.34
N LEU A 196 12.58 -24.63 15.20
CA LEU A 196 13.50 -25.74 15.37
C LEU A 196 14.13 -25.71 16.76
N THR A 197 14.71 -26.84 17.17
CA THR A 197 15.51 -26.92 18.39
C THR A 197 16.68 -25.92 18.31
N PRO A 198 16.86 -25.06 19.33
CA PRO A 198 17.99 -24.14 19.40
C PRO A 198 19.33 -24.86 19.29
N ILE A 199 20.38 -24.16 18.88
CA ILE A 199 21.73 -24.71 18.85
C ILE A 199 22.15 -25.06 20.29
N PRO A 200 22.48 -26.33 20.62
CA PRO A 200 22.72 -26.74 22.00
C PRO A 200 23.85 -26.00 22.70
N THR A 201 24.89 -25.59 21.96
CA THR A 201 26.07 -24.92 22.51
C THR A 201 25.89 -23.43 22.73
N THR A 202 25.17 -22.74 21.83
CA THR A 202 25.04 -21.28 21.85
C THR A 202 23.65 -20.79 22.27
N GLY A 203 22.66 -21.69 22.30
CA GLY A 203 21.26 -21.35 22.57
C GLY A 203 20.57 -20.54 21.46
N GLN A 204 21.22 -20.33 20.31
CA GLN A 204 20.63 -19.56 19.21
C GLN A 204 19.40 -20.30 18.66
N GLU A 205 18.25 -19.62 18.72
CA GLU A 205 17.01 -20.09 18.14
C GLU A 205 17.12 -20.19 16.62
N ARG A 206 16.40 -21.15 16.05
CA ARG A 206 16.38 -21.40 14.61
C ARG A 206 14.95 -21.63 14.14
N ALA A 207 14.67 -21.24 12.91
CA ALA A 207 13.38 -21.47 12.30
C ALA A 207 13.52 -21.95 10.86
N HIS A 208 12.64 -22.87 10.48
CA HIS A 208 12.55 -23.41 9.14
C HIS A 208 11.43 -22.69 8.38
N CYS A 209 11.80 -21.89 7.37
CA CYS A 209 10.87 -21.04 6.65
C CYS A 209 9.93 -21.83 5.74
N LYS A 210 8.61 -21.58 5.91
CA LYS A 210 7.52 -22.21 5.14
C LYS A 210 6.81 -21.25 4.19
N ALA A 211 7.07 -19.95 4.34
CA ALA A 211 6.61 -18.92 3.41
C ALA A 211 7.14 -19.18 1.99
N ARG A 212 6.24 -19.14 1.00
CA ARG A 212 6.59 -19.17 -0.42
C ARG A 212 7.41 -17.93 -0.80
N GLY A 213 8.52 -18.13 -1.52
CA GLY A 213 9.43 -17.08 -1.94
C GLY A 213 10.89 -17.55 -1.89
N ASP A 214 11.84 -16.63 -2.00
CA ASP A 214 13.28 -16.93 -2.02
C ASP A 214 13.79 -17.58 -0.73
N CYS A 215 13.05 -17.43 0.36
CA CYS A 215 13.37 -18.03 1.65
C CYS A 215 12.71 -19.39 1.90
N TYR A 216 11.98 -19.95 0.93
CA TYR A 216 11.27 -21.22 1.11
C TYR A 216 12.24 -22.36 1.41
N GLU A 217 11.93 -23.14 2.47
CA GLU A 217 12.75 -24.24 2.99
C GLU A 217 14.15 -23.83 3.52
N GLN A 218 14.40 -22.53 3.71
CA GLN A 218 15.63 -22.06 4.34
C GLN A 218 15.56 -22.18 5.87
N ILE A 219 16.69 -22.52 6.49
CA ILE A 219 16.83 -22.50 7.95
C ILE A 219 17.56 -21.22 8.34
N LEU A 220 16.83 -20.33 9.00
CA LEU A 220 17.35 -19.08 9.53
C LEU A 220 17.73 -19.23 11.01
N THR A 221 18.90 -18.72 11.38
CA THR A 221 19.47 -18.81 12.73
C THR A 221 19.61 -17.42 13.34
N CYS A 222 19.17 -17.26 14.58
CA CYS A 222 19.32 -16.02 15.33
C CYS A 222 20.79 -15.66 15.57
N PRO A 223 21.20 -14.38 15.40
CA PRO A 223 22.56 -13.93 15.71
C PRO A 223 22.95 -14.16 17.18
N SER A 224 24.25 -14.27 17.46
CA SER A 224 24.75 -14.58 18.80
C SER A 224 24.54 -13.42 19.79
N GLU A 225 24.44 -12.18 19.28
CA GLU A 225 24.12 -10.99 20.08
C GLU A 225 22.63 -10.89 20.45
N CYS A 226 21.75 -11.65 19.79
CA CYS A 226 20.35 -11.80 20.15
C CYS A 226 19.86 -13.25 19.92
N PRO A 227 20.30 -14.23 20.72
CA PRO A 227 20.06 -15.65 20.41
C PRO A 227 18.59 -16.06 20.55
N ASN A 228 17.79 -15.28 21.27
CA ASN A 228 16.38 -15.56 21.55
C ASN A 228 15.46 -14.61 20.78
N ARG A 229 14.35 -15.12 20.24
CA ARG A 229 13.32 -14.26 19.61
C ARG A 229 12.49 -13.52 20.66
N LYS A 230 12.24 -14.17 21.80
CA LYS A 230 11.48 -13.64 22.93
C LYS A 230 12.39 -13.52 24.17
N PRO A 231 13.33 -12.55 24.21
CA PRO A 231 14.19 -12.38 25.37
C PRO A 231 13.37 -11.94 26.59
N LYS A 232 13.58 -12.60 27.73
CA LYS A 232 12.90 -12.24 29.00
C LYS A 232 13.18 -10.82 29.48
N LYS A 233 14.33 -10.24 29.11
CA LYS A 233 14.76 -8.88 29.51
C LYS A 233 14.85 -7.95 28.31
N ASN A 234 13.75 -7.76 27.59
CA ASN A 234 13.73 -6.99 26.35
C ASN A 234 14.05 -5.49 26.55
N LYS A 235 14.04 -4.93 27.77
CA LYS A 235 14.61 -3.59 28.05
C LYS A 235 16.11 -3.50 27.75
N LYS A 236 16.83 -4.63 27.87
CA LYS A 236 18.30 -4.69 27.82
C LYS A 236 18.81 -5.53 26.66
N ILE A 237 18.05 -6.53 26.23
CA ILE A 237 18.46 -7.51 25.23
C ILE A 237 17.49 -7.44 24.06
N LYS A 238 18.01 -7.22 22.84
CA LYS A 238 17.20 -7.23 21.63
C LYS A 238 16.65 -8.63 21.35
N GLY A 239 15.47 -8.71 20.76
CA GLY A 239 14.93 -9.96 20.24
C GLY A 239 15.44 -10.24 18.83
N CYS A 240 15.61 -11.52 18.53
CA CYS A 240 15.79 -12.00 17.17
C CYS A 240 14.50 -11.86 16.37
N PHE A 241 14.59 -11.22 15.20
CA PHE A 241 13.52 -11.16 14.22
C PHE A 241 13.94 -11.95 12.99
N ILE A 242 13.27 -13.07 12.77
CA ILE A 242 13.42 -13.93 11.60
C ILE A 242 12.37 -13.52 10.58
N ASP A 243 12.82 -13.09 9.40
CA ASP A 243 11.96 -12.71 8.29
C ASP A 243 12.03 -13.78 7.18
N CYS A 244 11.07 -14.69 7.18
CA CYS A 244 10.94 -15.73 6.14
C CYS A 244 10.25 -15.24 4.86
N SER A 245 9.96 -13.94 4.71
CA SER A 245 9.53 -13.40 3.42
C SER A 245 10.65 -13.47 2.39
N SER A 246 10.44 -12.97 1.17
CA SER A 246 11.49 -12.91 0.15
C SER A 246 12.75 -12.15 0.58
N LYS A 247 12.72 -11.36 1.67
CA LYS A 247 13.94 -10.76 2.24
C LYS A 247 14.90 -11.77 2.83
N CYS A 248 14.39 -12.87 3.37
CA CYS A 248 15.15 -13.96 3.97
C CYS A 248 16.27 -13.49 4.93
N GLU A 249 15.91 -12.61 5.87
CA GLU A 249 16.87 -11.96 6.76
C GLU A 249 16.64 -12.31 8.23
N VAL A 250 17.72 -12.26 9.02
CA VAL A 250 17.64 -12.30 10.49
C VAL A 250 18.27 -11.06 11.07
N THR A 251 17.54 -10.38 11.95
CA THR A 251 17.96 -9.08 12.50
C THR A 251 17.67 -8.98 13.99
N CYS A 252 18.54 -8.31 14.74
CA CYS A 252 18.29 -8.01 16.16
C CYS A 252 17.52 -6.70 16.28
N LYS A 253 16.30 -6.77 16.82
CA LYS A 253 15.39 -5.62 16.95
C LYS A 253 14.87 -5.49 18.40
N TRP A 254 14.72 -4.25 18.85
CA TRP A 254 13.94 -4.00 20.06
C TRP A 254 12.47 -4.31 19.78
N ARG A 255 11.83 -5.10 20.64
CA ARG A 255 10.42 -5.49 20.45
C ARG A 255 9.48 -4.44 21.06
N ARG A 256 9.56 -3.21 20.54
CA ARG A 256 8.81 -2.04 21.01
C ARG A 256 8.37 -1.18 19.83
N PRO A 257 7.38 -0.28 19.99
CA PRO A 257 6.95 0.63 18.93
C PRO A 257 8.13 1.44 18.39
N LYS A 258 8.29 1.51 17.06
CA LYS A 258 9.21 2.45 16.41
C LYS A 258 8.44 3.69 15.99
N CYS A 259 8.49 4.73 16.81
CA CYS A 259 7.73 5.97 16.56
C CYS A 259 8.06 6.67 15.24
N THR A 260 9.20 6.39 14.61
CA THR A 260 9.58 6.94 13.29
C THR A 260 9.30 6.00 12.12
N GLY A 261 8.78 4.80 12.37
CA GLY A 261 8.44 3.84 11.32
C GLY A 261 7.05 4.08 10.74
N TYR A 262 6.77 3.48 9.57
CA TYR A 262 5.44 3.43 8.98
C TYR A 262 4.41 2.92 9.98
N GLY A 263 3.22 3.52 9.95
CA GLY A 263 2.11 3.18 10.84
C GLY A 263 2.35 3.57 12.29
N ALA A 264 3.32 4.45 12.59
CA ALA A 264 3.53 4.90 13.96
C ALA A 264 2.45 5.90 14.40
N LEU A 265 2.07 5.82 15.68
CA LEU A 265 1.26 6.76 16.43
C LEU A 265 1.93 6.92 17.80
N CYS A 266 2.59 8.05 18.04
CA CYS A 266 3.28 8.33 19.31
C CYS A 266 3.19 9.81 19.65
N TYR A 267 3.58 10.21 20.86
CA TYR A 267 3.62 11.61 21.30
C TYR A 267 2.22 12.26 21.22
N ASP A 268 2.10 13.51 20.76
CA ASP A 268 0.93 14.38 20.95
C ASP A 268 0.01 14.61 19.73
N PRO A 269 -0.77 13.61 19.31
CA PRO A 269 -0.26 12.42 18.66
C PRO A 269 0.28 12.75 17.26
N ARG A 270 1.53 12.34 17.07
CA ARG A 270 2.24 12.32 15.80
C ARG A 270 2.05 10.97 15.13
N PHE A 271 1.68 11.00 13.86
CA PHE A 271 1.51 9.84 13.00
C PHE A 271 2.62 9.76 11.95
N VAL A 272 2.87 8.55 11.45
CA VAL A 272 3.64 8.31 10.22
C VAL A 272 2.77 7.44 9.32
N GLY A 273 2.37 7.99 8.17
CA GLY A 273 1.48 7.32 7.22
C GLY A 273 2.09 6.09 6.56
N GLY A 274 1.25 5.34 5.84
CA GLY A 274 1.68 4.26 4.95
C GLY A 274 2.54 4.75 3.78
N ASP A 275 2.39 6.02 3.42
CA ASP A 275 3.23 6.78 2.48
C ASP A 275 4.57 7.25 3.09
N GLY A 276 4.78 7.03 4.39
CA GLY A 276 5.98 7.44 5.13
C GLY A 276 5.96 8.92 5.53
N VAL A 277 4.90 9.66 5.22
CA VAL A 277 4.78 11.07 5.58
C VAL A 277 4.39 11.19 7.04
N MET A 278 5.16 11.99 7.78
CA MET A 278 4.84 12.35 9.16
C MET A 278 3.80 13.46 9.20
N PHE A 279 2.81 13.33 10.07
CA PHE A 279 1.78 14.34 10.29
C PHE A 279 1.23 14.32 11.71
N TYR A 280 0.52 15.38 12.09
CA TYR A 280 -0.19 15.49 13.36
C TYR A 280 -1.69 15.49 13.12
N PHE A 281 -2.40 14.85 14.05
CA PHE A 281 -3.85 14.87 14.14
C PHE A 281 -4.20 14.96 15.62
N HIS A 282 -4.64 16.13 16.09
CA HIS A 282 -4.88 16.31 17.53
C HIS A 282 -6.24 15.80 17.97
N GLY A 283 -7.24 15.76 17.09
CA GLY A 283 -8.61 15.48 17.51
C GLY A 283 -9.07 16.44 18.61
N ALA A 284 -10.12 16.04 19.34
CA ALA A 284 -10.61 16.76 20.50
C ALA A 284 -10.31 15.98 21.79
N LYS A 285 -10.00 16.69 22.88
CA LYS A 285 -9.92 16.09 24.22
C LYS A 285 -11.24 15.37 24.54
N GLY A 286 -11.15 14.10 24.94
CA GLY A 286 -12.28 13.23 25.25
C GLY A 286 -13.01 12.69 24.02
N GLY A 287 -12.51 12.97 22.81
CA GLY A 287 -13.12 12.54 21.56
C GLY A 287 -12.62 11.17 21.10
N ASP A 288 -13.47 10.46 20.37
CA ASP A 288 -13.16 9.21 19.70
C ASP A 288 -13.09 9.40 18.18
N PHE A 289 -12.09 8.79 17.55
CA PHE A 289 -11.87 8.92 16.10
C PHE A 289 -11.46 7.60 15.47
N ALA A 290 -12.01 7.30 14.29
CA ALA A 290 -11.58 6.19 13.46
C ALA A 290 -10.22 6.50 12.81
N ILE A 291 -9.17 5.83 13.28
CA ILE A 291 -7.83 5.98 12.70
C ILE A 291 -7.64 5.05 11.50
N VAL A 292 -8.35 3.92 11.45
CA VAL A 292 -8.41 3.01 10.30
C VAL A 292 -9.85 2.51 10.18
N SER A 293 -10.42 2.50 8.98
CA SER A 293 -11.73 1.87 8.72
C SER A 293 -11.72 1.28 7.33
N ASP A 294 -11.79 -0.03 7.26
CA ASP A 294 -11.83 -0.83 6.05
C ASP A 294 -12.95 -1.87 6.18
N ASP A 295 -13.24 -2.61 5.11
CA ASP A 295 -14.38 -3.52 5.08
C ASP A 295 -14.30 -4.62 6.17
N ASN A 296 -13.08 -5.06 6.54
CA ASN A 296 -12.83 -6.14 7.52
C ASN A 296 -12.15 -5.68 8.84
N LEU A 297 -11.78 -4.40 8.94
CA LEU A 297 -11.02 -3.88 10.09
C LEU A 297 -11.40 -2.43 10.35
N GLN A 298 -11.79 -2.12 11.58
CA GLN A 298 -11.84 -0.74 12.06
C GLN A 298 -11.03 -0.60 13.35
N ILE A 299 -10.24 0.47 13.43
CA ILE A 299 -9.52 0.85 14.63
C ILE A 299 -9.96 2.26 15.02
N ASN A 300 -10.56 2.39 16.19
CA ASN A 300 -10.87 3.67 16.80
C ASN A 300 -9.84 3.99 17.89
N ALA A 301 -9.57 5.28 18.07
CA ALA A 301 -8.69 5.81 19.10
C ALA A 301 -9.44 6.79 20.00
N HIS A 302 -9.28 6.64 21.32
CA HIS A 302 -9.78 7.58 22.33
C HIS A 302 -8.69 8.58 22.71
N PHE A 303 -9.01 9.87 22.63
CA PHE A 303 -8.07 10.96 22.88
C PHE A 303 -8.29 11.55 24.27
N ILE A 304 -7.23 11.59 25.07
CA ILE A 304 -7.15 12.41 26.29
C ILE A 304 -6.41 13.70 26.00
N GLY A 305 -6.46 14.66 26.89
CA GLY A 305 -5.78 15.93 26.66
C GLY A 305 -5.92 16.97 27.75
N THR A 306 -5.22 18.09 27.56
CA THR A 306 -5.25 19.26 28.42
C THR A 306 -5.22 20.54 27.56
N ARG A 307 -5.81 21.61 28.09
CA ARG A 307 -5.68 22.95 27.51
C ARG A 307 -5.02 23.86 28.54
N PRO A 308 -3.71 24.13 28.39
CA PRO A 308 -3.01 25.07 29.27
C PRO A 308 -3.62 26.48 29.13
N ASN A 309 -3.55 27.26 30.21
CA ASN A 309 -4.00 28.65 30.18
C ASN A 309 -3.27 29.44 29.08
N GLY A 310 -4.02 30.21 28.29
CA GLY A 310 -3.50 31.02 27.19
C GLY A 310 -3.30 30.27 25.86
N ARG A 311 -3.65 28.98 25.76
CA ARG A 311 -3.68 28.26 24.48
C ARG A 311 -5.08 28.18 23.87
N THR A 312 -5.12 28.23 22.54
CA THR A 312 -6.35 28.12 21.75
C THR A 312 -6.70 26.68 21.37
N ARG A 313 -5.78 25.72 21.58
CA ARG A 313 -5.95 24.31 21.21
C ARG A 313 -5.48 23.39 22.35
N ASP A 314 -6.09 22.22 22.41
CA ASP A 314 -5.71 21.14 23.31
C ASP A 314 -4.37 20.52 22.87
N PHE A 315 -3.58 20.11 23.85
CA PHE A 315 -2.65 19.00 23.69
C PHE A 315 -3.41 17.70 23.91
N THR A 316 -3.15 16.71 23.07
CA THR A 316 -3.86 15.45 23.12
C THR A 316 -2.94 14.26 22.94
N TRP A 317 -3.36 13.12 23.49
CA TRP A 317 -2.66 11.83 23.41
C TRP A 317 -3.69 10.72 23.28
N VAL A 318 -3.29 9.58 22.71
CA VAL A 318 -4.20 8.43 22.57
C VAL A 318 -4.11 7.54 23.80
N GLN A 319 -5.20 7.44 24.55
CA GLN A 319 -5.25 6.61 25.76
C GLN A 319 -5.74 5.19 25.49
N ALA A 320 -6.60 5.01 24.48
CA ALA A 320 -7.16 3.70 24.16
C ALA A 320 -7.31 3.48 22.66
N LEU A 321 -7.23 2.22 22.26
CA LEU A 321 -7.49 1.72 20.92
C LEU A 321 -8.55 0.62 21.00
N SER A 322 -9.56 0.69 20.13
CA SER A 322 -10.52 -0.38 19.91
C SER A 322 -10.34 -0.94 18.51
N VAL A 323 -9.88 -2.19 18.42
CA VAL A 323 -9.65 -2.94 17.18
C VAL A 323 -10.85 -3.86 16.96
N MET A 324 -11.67 -3.52 15.97
CA MET A 324 -12.89 -4.22 15.61
C MET A 324 -12.69 -4.96 14.28
N PHE A 325 -13.04 -6.23 14.25
CA PHE A 325 -12.94 -7.09 13.08
C PHE A 325 -13.94 -8.24 13.20
N ASP A 326 -14.45 -8.74 12.08
CA ASP A 326 -15.54 -9.72 12.02
C ASP A 326 -16.69 -9.35 12.98
N ARG A 327 -16.79 -10.07 14.11
CA ARG A 327 -17.74 -9.86 15.22
C ARG A 327 -17.06 -9.46 16.53
N HIS A 328 -15.74 -9.43 16.56
CA HIS A 328 -14.94 -9.27 17.77
C HIS A 328 -14.44 -7.85 17.96
N THR A 329 -14.16 -7.51 19.22
CA THR A 329 -13.54 -6.25 19.62
C THR A 329 -12.44 -6.51 20.62
N LEU A 330 -11.21 -6.13 20.25
CA LEU A 330 -10.06 -6.11 21.14
C LEU A 330 -9.76 -4.67 21.54
N VAL A 331 -9.73 -4.38 22.84
CA VAL A 331 -9.37 -3.04 23.36
C VAL A 331 -8.03 -3.09 24.07
N LEU A 332 -7.18 -2.11 23.75
CA LEU A 332 -5.96 -1.81 24.51
C LEU A 332 -6.08 -0.39 25.07
N ALA A 333 -5.82 -0.20 26.36
CA ALA A 333 -5.92 1.11 26.99
C ALA A 333 -4.87 1.32 28.08
N ALA A 334 -4.53 2.59 28.32
CA ALA A 334 -3.71 3.01 29.45
C ALA A 334 -4.61 3.34 30.66
N LYS A 335 -4.27 2.82 31.85
CA LYS A 335 -4.88 3.19 33.12
C LYS A 335 -4.54 4.63 33.44
N LYS A 336 -5.50 5.38 33.98
CA LYS A 336 -5.19 6.62 34.70
C LYS A 336 -4.38 6.26 35.95
N VAL A 337 -3.19 6.84 36.08
CA VAL A 337 -2.29 6.62 37.23
C VAL A 337 -1.80 7.97 37.73
N SER A 338 -1.74 8.16 39.05
CA SER A 338 -1.28 9.42 39.64
C SER A 338 0.23 9.56 39.58
N HIS A 339 0.94 8.47 39.83
CA HIS A 339 2.41 8.40 39.78
C HIS A 339 2.81 7.24 38.87
N TRP A 340 3.82 7.47 38.04
CA TRP A 340 4.32 6.45 37.15
C TRP A 340 5.36 5.56 37.84
N ASP A 341 5.21 4.25 37.67
CA ASP A 341 6.18 3.24 38.07
C ASP A 341 6.39 2.27 36.89
N ASP A 342 7.60 2.22 36.36
CA ASP A 342 7.97 1.37 35.21
C ASP A 342 7.86 -0.14 35.48
N SER A 343 7.66 -0.53 36.74
CA SER A 343 7.49 -1.92 37.17
C SER A 343 6.01 -2.33 37.34
N VAL A 344 5.08 -1.39 37.27
CA VAL A 344 3.63 -1.64 37.48
C VAL A 344 2.87 -1.51 36.16
N ASP A 345 2.02 -2.49 35.86
CA ASP A 345 1.19 -2.48 34.67
C ASP A 345 0.08 -1.41 34.74
N ALA A 346 0.24 -0.39 33.91
CA ALA A 346 -0.76 0.56 33.49
C ALA A 346 -1.50 0.13 32.21
N LEU A 347 -1.19 -1.04 31.63
CA LEU A 347 -1.91 -1.58 30.47
C LEU A 347 -3.23 -2.27 30.88
N ILE A 348 -4.28 -2.02 30.11
CA ILE A 348 -5.55 -2.76 30.12
C ILE A 348 -5.70 -3.43 28.75
N VAL A 349 -6.07 -4.71 28.76
CA VAL A 349 -6.51 -5.43 27.57
C VAL A 349 -7.88 -6.04 27.82
N ARG A 350 -8.79 -5.89 26.86
CA ARG A 350 -10.12 -6.49 26.90
C ARG A 350 -10.46 -7.19 25.59
N TRP A 351 -11.07 -8.36 25.70
CA TRP A 351 -11.60 -9.13 24.57
C TRP A 351 -13.12 -9.21 24.70
N ASP A 352 -13.85 -8.65 23.73
CA ASP A 352 -15.32 -8.62 23.71
C ASP A 352 -15.95 -8.08 25.01
N GLY A 353 -15.30 -7.08 25.61
CA GLY A 353 -15.72 -6.44 26.86
C GLY A 353 -15.09 -7.06 28.12
N GLU A 354 -14.65 -8.31 28.06
CA GLU A 354 -14.07 -9.03 29.19
C GLU A 354 -12.59 -8.71 29.39
N ALA A 355 -12.15 -8.59 30.65
CA ALA A 355 -10.76 -8.31 30.97
C ALA A 355 -9.85 -9.50 30.64
N VAL A 356 -8.75 -9.24 29.94
CA VAL A 356 -7.74 -10.25 29.58
C VAL A 356 -6.54 -10.11 30.50
N ASN A 357 -6.19 -11.20 31.19
CA ASN A 357 -4.92 -11.29 31.91
C ASN A 357 -3.85 -11.90 31.00
N ILE A 358 -2.78 -11.15 30.73
CA ILE A 358 -1.67 -11.64 29.91
C ILE A 358 -0.59 -12.19 30.85
N PRO A 359 -0.25 -13.49 30.75
CA PRO A 359 0.78 -14.11 31.58
C PRO A 359 2.13 -13.39 31.48
N ILE A 360 2.90 -13.43 32.57
CA ILE A 360 4.29 -12.91 32.64
C ILE A 360 5.34 -14.01 32.51
N ASP A 361 4.90 -15.27 32.58
CA ASP A 361 5.70 -16.48 32.57
C ASP A 361 5.43 -17.32 31.31
N GLY A 362 6.23 -18.37 31.12
CA GLY A 362 6.18 -19.20 29.91
C GLY A 362 6.46 -18.39 28.64
N GLU A 363 5.53 -18.45 27.68
CA GLU A 363 5.58 -17.68 26.43
C GLU A 363 5.08 -16.23 26.59
N ALA A 364 4.61 -15.86 27.78
CA ALA A 364 4.13 -14.54 28.18
C ALA A 364 3.07 -13.96 27.23
N GLU A 365 2.13 -14.80 26.78
CA GLU A 365 1.12 -14.42 25.79
C GLU A 365 -0.26 -14.97 26.15
N TRP A 366 -1.27 -14.18 25.79
CA TRP A 366 -2.65 -14.63 25.68
C TRP A 366 -2.98 -14.87 24.21
N ARG A 367 -3.69 -15.97 23.92
CA ARG A 367 -4.05 -16.35 22.55
C ARG A 367 -5.47 -16.88 22.47
N ILE A 368 -6.14 -16.59 21.37
CA ILE A 368 -7.40 -17.22 20.97
C ILE A 368 -7.31 -17.60 19.49
N ASP A 369 -7.87 -18.76 19.15
CA ASP A 369 -7.98 -19.26 17.79
C ASP A 369 -9.40 -19.79 17.61
N ASN A 370 -10.21 -19.11 16.81
CA ASN A 370 -11.60 -19.48 16.56
C ASN A 370 -11.78 -20.18 15.20
N GLY A 371 -10.68 -20.58 14.54
CA GLY A 371 -10.69 -21.20 13.21
C GLY A 371 -10.79 -20.19 12.04
N GLU A 372 -11.38 -19.01 12.27
CA GLU A 372 -11.40 -17.91 11.29
C GLU A 372 -10.15 -17.02 11.44
N ARG A 373 -9.82 -16.69 12.69
CA ARG A 373 -8.67 -15.87 13.05
C ARG A 373 -7.99 -16.36 14.31
N LYS A 374 -6.69 -16.18 14.29
CA LYS A 374 -5.83 -16.29 15.46
C LYS A 374 -5.50 -14.88 15.97
N VAL A 375 -5.77 -14.63 17.24
CA VAL A 375 -5.41 -13.40 17.93
C VAL A 375 -4.42 -13.73 19.04
N VAL A 376 -3.32 -12.98 19.09
CA VAL A 376 -2.28 -13.13 20.11
C VAL A 376 -1.97 -11.77 20.69
N VAL A 377 -1.93 -11.69 22.02
CA VAL A 377 -1.42 -10.54 22.76
C VAL A 377 -0.26 -11.03 23.61
N GLU A 378 0.95 -10.67 23.18
CA GLU A 378 2.20 -11.12 23.76
C GLU A 378 2.86 -9.98 24.54
N ARG A 379 3.31 -10.22 25.77
CA ARG A 379 4.20 -9.29 26.47
C ARG A 379 5.55 -9.27 25.80
N THR A 380 6.00 -8.07 25.47
CA THR A 380 7.35 -7.86 24.97
C THR A 380 8.26 -7.23 26.00
N ASP A 381 7.76 -6.92 27.20
CA ASP A 381 8.52 -6.43 28.33
C ASP A 381 7.85 -6.86 29.65
N ASP A 382 8.53 -6.66 30.78
CA ASP A 382 8.04 -7.04 32.12
C ASP A 382 6.69 -6.37 32.44
N ALA A 383 6.53 -5.10 32.02
CA ALA A 383 5.32 -4.32 32.18
C ALA A 383 5.09 -3.39 30.97
N ASN A 384 3.84 -3.00 30.76
CA ASN A 384 3.42 -1.90 29.89
C ASN A 384 3.69 -2.04 28.38
N THR A 385 4.28 -3.14 27.91
CA THR A 385 4.61 -3.31 26.48
C THR A 385 4.11 -4.66 25.96
N VAL A 386 3.34 -4.61 24.87
CA VAL A 386 2.81 -5.81 24.21
C VAL A 386 2.96 -5.74 22.70
N ARG A 387 3.01 -6.91 22.08
CA ARG A 387 2.77 -7.10 20.66
C ARG A 387 1.43 -7.79 20.48
N VAL A 388 0.58 -7.19 19.67
CA VAL A 388 -0.71 -7.75 19.27
C VAL A 388 -0.63 -8.23 17.84
N THR A 389 -1.17 -9.41 17.57
CA THR A 389 -1.33 -9.94 16.22
C THR A 389 -2.77 -10.38 16.03
N VAL A 390 -3.45 -9.80 15.05
CA VAL A 390 -4.74 -10.27 14.52
C VAL A 390 -4.45 -10.81 13.12
N SER A 391 -4.41 -12.14 12.99
CA SER A 391 -3.98 -12.81 11.77
C SER A 391 -4.73 -12.30 10.53
N GLY A 392 -3.95 -11.93 9.52
CA GLY A 392 -4.45 -11.44 8.24
C GLY A 392 -4.92 -9.98 8.22
N LEU A 393 -4.90 -9.24 9.34
CA LEU A 393 -5.34 -7.84 9.41
C LEU A 393 -4.27 -6.87 9.91
N VAL A 394 -3.78 -7.08 11.12
CA VAL A 394 -2.91 -6.09 11.77
C VAL A 394 -2.00 -6.74 12.81
N GLU A 395 -0.74 -6.34 12.79
CA GLU A 395 0.19 -6.46 13.90
C GLU A 395 0.40 -5.07 14.53
N MET A 396 0.44 -5.01 15.86
CA MET A 396 0.66 -3.76 16.59
C MET A 396 1.71 -3.97 17.67
N ASP A 397 2.78 -3.18 17.66
CA ASP A 397 3.59 -2.99 18.87
C ASP A 397 2.96 -1.85 19.67
N VAL A 398 2.66 -2.07 20.95
CA VAL A 398 2.02 -1.09 21.83
C VAL A 398 2.83 -0.95 23.12
N LYS A 399 3.06 0.28 23.54
CA LYS A 399 3.69 0.63 24.81
C LYS A 399 2.84 1.68 25.54
N VAL A 400 2.59 1.47 26.83
CA VAL A 400 2.07 2.52 27.71
C VAL A 400 3.22 3.36 28.23
N THR A 401 3.10 4.69 28.15
CA THR A 401 4.12 5.63 28.63
C THR A 401 3.45 6.80 29.35
N PRO A 402 4.09 7.40 30.38
CA PRO A 402 3.59 8.60 31.03
C PRO A 402 4.07 9.84 30.29
N ILE A 403 3.60 11.01 30.74
CA ILE A 403 4.28 12.27 30.52
C ILE A 403 5.12 12.59 31.76
N GLY A 404 6.44 12.68 31.59
CA GLY A 404 7.36 12.97 32.69
C GLY A 404 7.32 14.43 33.14
N GLU A 405 7.73 14.71 34.38
CA GLU A 405 7.79 16.08 34.92
C GLU A 405 8.63 17.03 34.06
N GLN A 406 9.78 16.55 33.57
CA GLN A 406 10.66 17.33 32.71
C GLN A 406 9.98 17.69 31.39
N GLU A 407 9.29 16.73 30.77
CA GLU A 407 8.55 16.95 29.53
C GLU A 407 7.40 17.95 29.76
N ASN A 408 6.60 17.73 30.80
CA ASN A 408 5.52 18.64 31.21
C ASN A 408 6.03 20.07 31.42
N ARG A 409 7.19 20.24 32.06
CA ARG A 409 7.82 21.54 32.27
C ARG A 409 8.30 22.18 30.97
N VAL A 410 9.00 21.43 30.11
CA VAL A 410 9.59 21.96 28.86
C VAL A 410 8.52 22.36 27.87
N HIS A 411 7.46 21.57 27.75
CA HIS A 411 6.36 21.83 26.82
C HIS A 411 5.23 22.69 27.42
N ASN A 412 5.29 22.97 28.72
CA ASN A 412 4.30 23.73 29.48
C ASN A 412 2.87 23.16 29.31
N TYR A 413 2.73 21.84 29.47
CA TYR A 413 1.42 21.18 29.36
C TYR A 413 0.49 21.50 30.55
N GLN A 414 1.05 21.93 31.69
CA GLN A 414 0.28 22.25 32.91
C GLN A 414 -0.58 21.07 33.37
N LEU A 415 -0.01 19.86 33.35
CA LEU A 415 -0.70 18.66 33.83
C LEU A 415 -1.01 18.76 35.33
N PRO A 416 -2.16 18.24 35.78
CA PRO A 416 -2.49 18.15 37.19
C PRO A 416 -1.55 17.19 37.92
N ALA A 417 -1.31 17.44 39.21
CA ALA A 417 -0.34 16.67 40.00
C ALA A 417 -0.79 15.23 40.31
N ASP A 418 -2.07 14.90 40.13
CA ASP A 418 -2.65 13.59 40.42
C ASP A 418 -2.86 12.72 39.17
N ASP A 419 -2.24 13.07 38.03
CA ASP A 419 -2.33 12.31 36.79
C ASP A 419 -1.03 12.37 35.97
N ALA A 420 -0.43 11.20 35.74
CA ALA A 420 0.76 11.07 34.91
C ALA A 420 0.44 11.08 33.40
N PHE A 421 -0.84 11.17 33.01
CA PHE A 421 -1.30 11.17 31.62
C PHE A 421 -0.75 9.98 30.84
N ALA A 422 -0.88 8.78 31.42
CA ALA A 422 -0.49 7.55 30.75
C ALA A 422 -1.25 7.35 29.44
N HIS A 423 -0.52 7.09 28.36
CA HIS A 423 -1.03 7.01 27.00
C HIS A 423 -0.27 5.97 26.18
N LEU A 424 -0.75 5.70 24.97
CA LEU A 424 -0.24 4.65 24.09
C LEU A 424 0.71 5.23 23.03
N GLU A 425 1.91 4.64 22.96
CA GLU A 425 2.74 4.64 21.76
C GLU A 425 2.48 3.36 20.99
N THR A 426 2.14 3.46 19.71
CA THR A 426 1.77 2.31 18.88
C THR A 426 2.50 2.34 17.54
N GLN A 427 2.87 1.18 17.03
CA GLN A 427 3.26 1.00 15.64
C GLN A 427 2.39 -0.09 15.01
N PHE A 428 1.60 0.30 14.02
CA PHE A 428 0.74 -0.60 13.25
C PHE A 428 1.46 -1.16 12.02
N ARG A 429 1.20 -2.43 11.71
CA ARG A 429 1.58 -3.10 10.46
C ARG A 429 0.35 -3.82 9.93
N PHE A 430 -0.27 -3.22 8.92
CA PHE A 430 -1.50 -3.76 8.35
C PHE A 430 -1.21 -4.81 7.28
N SER A 431 -2.16 -5.73 7.11
CA SER A 431 -2.17 -6.77 6.08
C SER A 431 -3.52 -6.73 5.38
N ASN A 432 -3.53 -6.93 4.06
CA ASN A 432 -4.75 -7.00 3.26
C ASN A 432 -5.72 -5.81 3.41
N LEU A 433 -5.20 -4.58 3.58
CA LEU A 433 -6.05 -3.39 3.45
C LEU A 433 -6.56 -3.27 2.01
N SER A 434 -7.82 -2.88 1.85
CA SER A 434 -8.38 -2.54 0.54
C SER A 434 -7.84 -1.21 0.03
N ASP A 435 -7.93 -1.00 -1.28
CA ASP A 435 -7.56 0.28 -1.91
C ASP A 435 -8.48 1.44 -1.49
N LEU A 436 -9.58 1.14 -0.80
CA LEU A 436 -10.58 2.09 -0.30
C LEU A 436 -10.46 2.36 1.21
N VAL A 437 -9.42 1.82 1.88
CA VAL A 437 -9.22 1.97 3.33
C VAL A 437 -9.32 3.42 3.78
N GLU A 438 -10.24 3.71 4.70
CA GLU A 438 -10.50 5.01 5.31
C GLU A 438 -9.87 5.14 6.70
N GLY A 439 -10.05 6.31 7.33
CA GLY A 439 -9.50 6.65 8.63
C GLY A 439 -8.34 7.64 8.55
N VAL A 440 -8.05 8.30 9.67
CA VAL A 440 -6.96 9.29 9.77
C VAL A 440 -5.63 8.75 9.27
N LEU A 441 -5.25 7.55 9.73
CA LEU A 441 -4.06 6.83 9.30
C LEU A 441 -4.34 5.95 8.07
N GLY A 442 -5.47 5.25 8.06
CA GLY A 442 -5.79 4.26 7.02
C GLY A 442 -5.74 4.82 5.61
N LYS A 443 -6.28 6.03 5.36
CA LYS A 443 -6.27 6.67 4.04
C LYS A 443 -4.88 6.84 3.43
N THR A 444 -3.84 6.93 4.26
CA THR A 444 -2.45 7.08 3.82
C THR A 444 -1.86 5.81 3.21
N TYR A 445 -2.56 4.67 3.33
CA TYR A 445 -2.20 3.40 2.71
C TYR A 445 -2.85 3.19 1.35
N ARG A 446 -3.72 4.08 0.89
CA ARG A 446 -4.36 3.93 -0.43
C ARG A 446 -3.37 4.11 -1.56
N PRO A 447 -3.49 3.31 -2.64
CA PRO A 447 -2.74 3.57 -3.87
C PRO A 447 -3.03 4.98 -4.39
N GLY A 448 -1.97 5.72 -4.73
CA GLY A 448 -2.09 7.08 -5.27
C GLY A 448 -2.54 8.14 -4.25
N TYR A 449 -2.59 7.82 -2.95
CA TYR A 449 -2.81 8.83 -1.93
C TYR A 449 -1.70 9.90 -1.99
N VAL A 450 -2.12 11.16 -2.08
CA VAL A 450 -1.22 12.31 -1.98
C VAL A 450 -1.54 13.02 -0.68
N SER A 451 -0.59 13.02 0.24
CA SER A 451 -0.77 13.68 1.53
C SER A 451 -1.00 15.19 1.34
N PRO A 452 -2.09 15.77 1.88
CA PRO A 452 -2.36 17.20 1.77
C PRO A 452 -1.47 18.01 2.72
N VAL A 453 -0.71 17.36 3.59
CA VAL A 453 0.08 18.02 4.62
C VAL A 453 1.34 18.64 4.04
N LYS A 454 1.71 19.83 4.55
CA LYS A 454 2.90 20.54 4.07
C LYS A 454 4.18 19.92 4.63
N VAL A 455 4.88 19.12 3.84
CA VAL A 455 6.16 18.51 4.25
C VAL A 455 7.20 19.60 4.53
N GLY A 456 8.03 19.40 5.55
CA GLY A 456 9.14 20.29 5.91
C GLY A 456 8.79 21.43 6.88
N VAL A 457 7.56 21.50 7.38
CA VAL A 457 7.21 22.43 8.47
C VAL A 457 7.25 21.76 9.84
N PRO A 458 7.53 22.50 10.93
CA PRO A 458 7.34 22.00 12.29
C PRO A 458 5.83 21.77 12.52
N MET A 459 5.42 20.50 12.61
CA MET A 459 4.03 20.06 12.82
C MET A 459 3.07 20.20 11.61
N PRO A 460 3.25 19.37 10.56
CA PRO A 460 2.31 19.30 9.45
C PRO A 460 0.97 18.68 9.90
N MET A 461 -0.11 19.46 9.83
CA MET A 461 -1.45 19.06 10.28
C MET A 461 -2.26 18.37 9.17
N MET A 462 -2.91 17.25 9.50
CA MET A 462 -3.73 16.51 8.53
C MET A 462 -5.21 16.93 8.47
N GLY A 463 -5.81 17.23 9.63
CA GLY A 463 -7.24 17.50 9.76
C GLY A 463 -8.14 16.31 9.38
N GLY A 464 -9.44 16.58 9.22
CA GLY A 464 -10.46 15.57 8.90
C GLY A 464 -11.18 15.01 10.12
N GLU A 465 -11.13 15.72 11.25
CA GLU A 465 -11.80 15.40 12.50
C GLU A 465 -13.29 15.12 12.27
N ASP A 466 -13.96 15.95 11.48
CA ASP A 466 -15.39 15.85 11.19
C ASP A 466 -15.77 14.60 10.37
N LYS A 467 -14.82 14.03 9.62
CA LYS A 467 -15.02 12.83 8.79
C LYS A 467 -14.89 11.55 9.60
N TYR A 468 -13.96 11.55 10.56
CA TYR A 468 -13.53 10.36 11.28
C TYR A 468 -13.96 10.33 12.74
N GLN A 469 -14.59 11.38 13.27
CA GLN A 469 -15.16 11.35 14.60
C GLN A 469 -16.20 10.24 14.72
N THR A 470 -16.07 9.44 15.77
CA THR A 470 -17.03 8.39 16.13
C THR A 470 -17.80 8.80 17.38
N PRO A 471 -19.07 8.40 17.53
CA PRO A 471 -19.86 8.66 18.74
C PRO A 471 -19.28 8.04 20.03
N SER A 472 -18.51 6.96 19.89
CA SER A 472 -17.84 6.28 21.00
C SER A 472 -16.64 5.48 20.48
N LEU A 473 -15.78 5.06 21.41
CA LEU A 473 -14.65 4.16 21.14
C LEU A 473 -15.09 2.85 20.43
N TYR A 474 -16.31 2.35 20.71
CA TYR A 474 -16.84 1.09 20.17
C TYR A 474 -17.71 1.26 18.92
N SER A 475 -17.95 2.50 18.48
CA SER A 475 -18.83 2.77 17.35
C SER A 475 -18.16 2.43 16.03
N THR A 476 -18.85 1.68 15.18
CA THR A 476 -18.44 1.41 13.79
C THR A 476 -18.77 2.56 12.84
N PHE A 477 -19.50 3.57 13.32
CA PHE A 477 -20.01 4.66 12.50
C PHE A 477 -19.16 5.93 12.59
N CYS A 478 -18.80 6.46 11.43
CA CYS A 478 -18.34 7.83 11.17
C CYS A 478 -18.67 8.19 9.71
N LYS A 479 -18.55 9.46 9.31
CA LYS A 479 -18.98 9.91 7.95
C LYS A 479 -18.27 9.20 6.81
N ALA A 480 -17.02 8.80 7.03
CA ALA A 480 -16.20 8.09 6.04
C ALA A 480 -15.89 6.64 6.44
N CYS A 481 -16.46 6.13 7.53
CA CYS A 481 -16.22 4.76 7.98
C CYS A 481 -16.89 3.77 7.03
N ARG A 482 -16.22 2.64 6.81
CA ARG A 482 -16.63 1.61 5.86
C ARG A 482 -16.94 0.27 6.53
N PHE A 483 -16.32 0.01 7.67
CA PHE A 483 -16.48 -1.25 8.38
C PHE A 483 -17.94 -1.53 8.72
N GLN A 484 -18.39 -2.73 8.38
CA GLN A 484 -19.68 -3.24 8.77
C GLN A 484 -19.46 -4.47 9.63
N ARG A 485 -19.87 -4.41 10.89
CA ARG A 485 -19.83 -5.57 11.77
C ARG A 485 -20.72 -6.64 11.17
N GLN A 486 -20.18 -7.84 10.97
CA GLN A 486 -20.96 -8.95 10.45
C GLN A 486 -22.12 -9.25 11.42
N SER A 487 -23.36 -9.13 10.93
CA SER A 487 -24.54 -9.55 11.68
C SER A 487 -24.52 -11.06 11.84
N ALA A 488 -24.83 -11.56 13.04
CA ALA A 488 -25.09 -12.98 13.23
C ALA A 488 -26.20 -13.39 12.25
N PHE A 489 -25.95 -14.40 11.42
CA PHE A 489 -27.06 -15.13 10.82
C PHE A 489 -27.91 -15.62 11.98
N ALA A 490 -29.13 -15.10 12.09
CA ALA A 490 -30.16 -15.77 12.85
C ALA A 490 -30.30 -17.14 12.21
N THR A 491 -29.72 -18.16 12.84
CA THR A 491 -30.10 -19.54 12.57
C THR A 491 -31.58 -19.58 12.90
N THR A 492 -32.43 -19.47 11.88
CA THR A 492 -33.82 -19.87 11.97
C THR A 492 -33.80 -21.33 12.36
N ILE A 493 -33.93 -21.59 13.66
CA ILE A 493 -34.41 -22.88 14.14
C ILE A 493 -35.88 -22.92 13.72
N GLU A 494 -36.12 -23.34 12.48
CA GLU A 494 -37.36 -24.02 12.16
C GLU A 494 -37.38 -25.32 12.96
N GLY A 495 -38.40 -25.45 13.80
CA GLY A 495 -38.74 -26.70 14.46
C GLY A 495 -38.24 -26.82 15.89
N LEU A 496 -39.11 -26.48 16.84
CA LEU A 496 -39.73 -27.51 17.69
C LEU A 496 -40.98 -26.92 18.35
N SER A 497 -42.12 -27.32 17.81
CA SER A 497 -43.41 -27.26 18.48
C SER A 497 -43.39 -28.15 19.72
N GLN A 498 -44.13 -27.73 20.76
CA GLN A 498 -44.72 -28.57 21.81
C GLN A 498 -43.71 -29.34 22.68
N TYR A 499 -43.50 -28.90 23.92
CA TYR A 499 -44.16 -29.42 25.15
C TYR A 499 -43.84 -28.50 26.32
#